data_AF-A0A9X3T5K3-F1
#
_entry.id   AF-A0A9X3T5K3-F1
#
_cell.length_a   1.000
_cell.length_b   1.000
_cell.length_c   1.000
_cell.angle_alpha   90.00
_cell.angle_beta   90.00
_cell.angle_gamma   90.00
#
_symmetry.space_group_name_H-M   'P 1'
#
loop_
_entity.id
_entity.type
_entity.pdbx_description
1 polymer ?
#
loop_
_entity_poly.entity_id
_entity_poly.type
_entity_poly.pdbx_seq_one_letter_code
_entity_poly.pdbx_strand_id
1 'polypeptide(L)'
;MSTPELENLAESITALAGARDRIPLNHLLRETALNILILARIASNRLDDRLRREEIESAADHLVTQLRHAAWELPPPPPMAPPSPPDPSPPPPPAH
;
A
#
# COMPACT_ATOMS: atom_id res chain seq x y z
N MET A 1 3.88 23.15 16.52
CA MET A 1 5.09 22.30 16.42
C MET A 1 4.89 21.39 15.23
N SER A 2 5.81 21.37 14.28
CA SER A 2 5.80 20.37 13.19
C SER A 2 6.17 19.01 13.78
N THR A 3 5.39 17.99 13.43
CA THR A 3 5.68 16.59 13.75
C THR A 3 6.33 15.96 12.52
N PRO A 4 7.65 15.79 12.48
CA PRO A 4 8.37 15.35 11.28
C PRO A 4 7.88 13.99 10.76
N GLU A 5 7.37 13.12 11.63
CA GLU A 5 6.79 11.83 11.24
C GLU A 5 5.49 12.00 10.42
N LEU A 6 4.69 13.02 10.73
CA LEU A 6 3.46 13.33 9.99
C LEU A 6 3.78 13.94 8.63
N GLU A 7 4.81 14.78 8.56
CA GLU A 7 5.31 15.36 7.31
C GLU A 7 5.85 14.26 6.39
N ASN A 8 6.68 13.35 6.92
CA ASN A 8 7.17 12.19 6.20
C ASN A 8 6.03 11.27 5.70
N LEU A 9 4.97 11.08 6.51
CA LEU A 9 3.79 10.33 6.09
C LEU A 9 3.06 11.02 4.94
N ALA A 10 2.87 12.35 5.02
CA ALA A 10 2.20 13.12 3.97
C ALA A 10 2.99 13.10 2.65
N GLU A 11 4.32 13.21 2.73
CA GLU A 11 5.21 13.06 1.56
C GLU A 11 5.14 11.64 0.99
N SER A 12 5.15 10.62 1.85
CA SER A 12 5.04 9.21 1.44
C SER A 12 3.71 8.90 0.75
N ILE A 13 2.59 9.44 1.26
CA ILE A 13 1.27 9.31 0.63
C ILE A 13 1.25 10.00 -0.74
N THR A 14 1.88 11.18 -0.84
CA THR A 14 1.99 11.92 -2.11
C THR A 14 2.83 11.16 -3.13
N ALA A 15 3.98 10.61 -2.71
CA ALA A 15 4.83 9.77 -3.54
C ALA A 15 4.10 8.48 -3.99
N LEU A 16 3.34 7.85 -3.09
CA LEU A 16 2.50 6.69 -3.38
C LEU A 16 1.45 7.02 -4.45
N ALA A 17 0.77 8.17 -4.34
CA ALA A 17 -0.21 8.60 -5.32
C ALA A 17 0.41 8.79 -6.72
N GLY A 18 1.67 9.24 -6.78
CA GLY A 18 2.44 9.36 -8.03
C GLY A 18 2.94 8.01 -8.58
N ALA A 19 3.11 7.00 -7.74
CA ALA A 19 3.58 5.67 -8.12
C ALA A 19 2.45 4.63 -8.30
N ARG A 20 1.19 5.01 -8.06
CA ARG A 20 0.04 4.10 -8.01
C ARG A 20 -0.11 3.20 -9.24
N ASP A 21 0.26 3.68 -10.43
CA ASP A 21 0.14 2.92 -11.67
C ASP A 21 1.19 1.79 -11.79
N ARG A 22 2.22 1.81 -10.93
CA ARG A 22 3.29 0.80 -10.87
C ARG A 22 3.08 -0.23 -9.77
N ILE A 23 2.11 -0.01 -8.89
CA ILE A 23 1.83 -0.89 -7.75
C ILE A 23 0.56 -1.67 -8.07
N PRO A 24 0.57 -3.00 -7.98
CA PRO A 24 -0.62 -3.80 -8.19
C PRO A 24 -1.78 -3.31 -7.30
N LEU A 25 -2.94 -3.02 -7.91
CA LEU A 25 -4.09 -2.46 -7.21
C LEU A 25 -4.54 -3.35 -6.04
N ASN A 26 -4.48 -4.68 -6.20
CA ASN A 26 -4.78 -5.62 -5.14
C ASN A 26 -3.87 -5.45 -3.92
N HIS A 27 -2.59 -5.10 -4.12
CA HIS A 27 -1.67 -4.81 -3.03
C HIS A 27 -2.03 -3.48 -2.36
N LEU A 28 -2.28 -2.42 -3.14
CA LEU A 28 -2.71 -1.11 -2.61
C LEU A 28 -3.97 -1.22 -1.74
N LEU A 29 -4.98 -1.97 -2.19
CA LEU A 29 -6.23 -2.17 -1.45
C LEU A 29 -5.99 -2.89 -0.12
N ARG A 30 -5.12 -3.90 -0.08
CA ARG A 30 -4.78 -4.63 1.15
C ARG A 30 -4.04 -3.76 2.16
N GLU A 31 -3.03 -3.01 1.72
CA GLU A 31 -2.29 -2.09 2.60
C GLU A 31 -3.19 -0.96 3.12
N THR A 32 -4.04 -0.41 2.25
CA THR A 32 -5.01 0.62 2.63
C THR A 32 -5.99 0.11 3.69
N ALA A 33 -6.50 -1.12 3.53
CA ALA A 33 -7.38 -1.74 4.52
C ALA A 33 -6.69 -1.90 5.88
N LEU A 34 -5.41 -2.30 5.90
CA LEU A 34 -4.64 -2.39 7.15
C LEU A 34 -4.45 -1.01 7.81
N ASN A 35 -4.09 0.01 7.02
CA ASN A 35 -3.92 1.38 7.51
C ASN A 35 -5.21 1.93 8.13
N ILE A 36 -6.37 1.67 7.50
CA ILE A 36 -7.68 2.07 8.03
C ILE A 36 -7.95 1.41 9.38
N LEU A 37 -7.72 0.11 9.53
CA LEU A 37 -7.91 -0.59 10.82
C LEU A 37 -7.05 0.00 11.93
N ILE A 38 -5.77 0.26 11.64
CA ILE A 38 -4.83 0.82 12.62
C ILE A 38 -5.29 2.22 13.06
N LEU A 39 -5.61 3.10 12.09
CA LEU A 39 -6.04 4.46 12.39
C LEU A 39 -7.39 4.50 13.09
N ALA A 40 -8.34 3.66 12.69
CA ALA A 40 -9.63 3.52 13.35
C ALA A 40 -9.44 3.12 14.81
N ARG A 41 -8.58 2.13 15.11
CA ARG A 41 -8.29 1.71 16.49
C ARG A 41 -7.62 2.81 17.32
N ILE A 42 -6.67 3.54 16.73
CA ILE A 42 -6.01 4.67 17.42
C ILE A 42 -7.04 5.77 17.74
N ALA A 43 -7.90 6.11 16.78
CA ALA A 43 -8.93 7.12 16.94
C ALA A 43 -9.97 6.69 17.99
N SER A 44 -10.46 5.46 17.88
CA SER A 44 -11.53 4.91 18.74
C SER A 44 -11.10 4.82 20.21
N ASN A 45 -9.83 4.50 20.48
CA ASN A 45 -9.23 4.49 21.83
C ASN A 45 -9.09 5.89 22.46
N ARG A 46 -9.18 6.97 21.66
CA ARG A 46 -9.10 8.35 22.15
C ARG A 46 -10.47 9.00 22.34
N LEU A 47 -11.55 8.28 22.07
CA LEU A 47 -12.92 8.77 22.26
C LEU A 47 -13.48 8.29 23.59
N ASP A 48 -13.97 9.23 24.38
CA ASP A 48 -14.69 8.94 25.62
C ASP A 48 -16.12 8.46 25.36
N ASP A 49 -16.71 8.89 24.23
CA ASP A 49 -18.05 8.51 23.81
C ASP A 49 -18.06 7.10 23.19
N ARG A 50 -18.72 6.18 23.89
CA ARG A 50 -18.88 4.78 23.47
C ARG A 50 -19.61 4.64 22.14
N LEU A 51 -20.66 5.44 21.89
CA LEU A 51 -21.44 5.33 20.66
C LEU A 51 -20.56 5.72 19.46
N ARG A 52 -19.82 6.83 19.58
CA ARG A 52 -18.91 7.28 18.52
C ARG A 52 -17.75 6.30 18.28
N ARG A 53 -17.26 5.63 19.34
CA ARG A 53 -16.28 4.55 19.19
C ARG A 53 -16.86 3.41 18.35
N GLU A 54 -18.06 2.93 18.69
CA GLU A 54 -18.73 1.83 17.97
C GLU A 54 -19.03 2.22 16.51
N GLU A 55 -19.42 3.46 16.25
CA GLU A 55 -19.64 3.98 14.90
C GLU A 55 -18.36 3.96 14.05
N ILE A 56 -17.23 4.43 14.59
CA ILE A 56 -15.95 4.44 13.87
C ILE A 56 -15.48 3.00 13.58
N GLU A 57 -15.57 2.13 14.58
CA GLU A 57 -15.14 0.73 14.43
C GLU A 57 -16.00 0.00 13.39
N SER A 58 -17.32 0.15 13.46
CA SER A 58 -18.26 -0.45 12.50
C SER A 58 -18.06 0.07 11.07
N ALA A 59 -17.87 1.39 10.89
CA ALA A 59 -17.61 1.98 9.58
C ALA A 59 -16.27 1.50 8.99
N ALA A 60 -15.23 1.41 9.82
CA ALA A 60 -13.92 0.90 9.41
C ALA A 60 -13.99 -0.58 9.00
N ASP A 61 -14.65 -1.43 9.80
CA ASP A 61 -14.81 -2.85 9.50
C ASP A 61 -15.59 -3.08 8.20
N HIS A 62 -16.66 -2.31 7.98
CA HIS A 62 -17.44 -2.38 6.75
C HIS A 62 -16.56 -2.02 5.53
N LEU A 63 -15.87 -0.89 5.57
CA LEU A 63 -15.01 -0.45 4.47
C LEU A 63 -13.87 -1.45 4.20
N VAL A 64 -13.21 -1.95 5.24
CA VAL A 64 -12.14 -2.93 5.15
C VAL A 64 -12.62 -4.23 4.51
N THR A 65 -13.82 -4.67 4.86
CA THR A 65 -14.45 -5.84 4.24
C THR A 65 -14.61 -5.62 2.74
N GLN A 66 -15.16 -4.47 2.33
CA GLN A 66 -15.33 -4.15 0.91
C GLN A 66 -14.00 -4.05 0.15
N LEU A 67 -12.97 -3.43 0.74
CA LEU A 67 -11.65 -3.34 0.13
C LEU A 67 -10.98 -4.72 -0.03
N ARG A 68 -11.16 -5.61 0.95
CA ARG A 68 -10.64 -6.99 0.88
C ARG A 68 -11.35 -7.80 -0.19
N HIS A 69 -12.68 -7.68 -0.30
CA HIS A 69 -13.45 -8.31 -1.37
C HIS A 69 -13.01 -7.82 -2.75
N ALA A 70 -12.93 -6.51 -2.94
CA ALA A 70 -12.43 -5.93 -4.19
C ALA A 70 -11.01 -6.43 -4.52
N ALA A 71 -10.11 -6.52 -3.53
CA ALA A 71 -8.76 -7.04 -3.72
C ALA A 71 -8.70 -8.53 -4.09
N TRP A 72 -9.72 -9.32 -3.73
CA TRP A 72 -9.84 -10.74 -4.07
C TRP A 72 -10.42 -10.96 -5.47
N GLU A 73 -11.30 -10.06 -5.91
CA GLU A 73 -11.91 -10.11 -7.25
C GLU A 73 -10.96 -9.66 -8.36
N LEU A 74 -9.90 -8.93 -8.00
CA LEU A 74 -8.88 -8.49 -8.96
C LEU A 74 -8.03 -9.67 -9.45
N PRO A 75 -7.68 -9.69 -10.75
CA PRO A 75 -6.77 -10.69 -11.29
C PRO A 75 -5.40 -10.60 -10.59
N PRO A 76 -4.70 -11.74 -10.41
CA PRO A 76 -3.35 -11.72 -9.85
C PRO A 76 -2.44 -10.83 -10.71
N PRO A 77 -1.47 -10.13 -10.10
CA PRO A 77 -0.53 -9.33 -10.86
C PRO A 77 0.19 -10.20 -11.88
N PRO A 78 0.48 -9.67 -13.09
CA PRO A 78 1.27 -10.40 -14.06
C PRO A 78 2.61 -10.80 -13.42
N PRO A 79 3.11 -12.02 -13.67
CA PRO A 79 4.41 -12.42 -13.16
C PRO A 79 5.46 -11.41 -13.62
N MET A 80 6.30 -10.96 -12.69
CA MET A 80 7.43 -10.10 -13.04
C MET A 80 8.26 -10.80 -14.11
N ALA A 81 8.54 -10.11 -15.22
CA ALA A 81 9.40 -10.65 -16.25
C ALA A 81 10.74 -11.08 -15.61
N PRO A 82 11.28 -12.27 -15.97
CA PRO A 82 12.58 -12.68 -15.48
C PRO A 82 13.62 -11.60 -15.84
N PRO A 83 14.63 -11.37 -14.97
CA PRO A 83 15.69 -10.42 -15.28
C PRO A 83 16.31 -10.79 -16.64
N SER A 84 16.53 -9.78 -17.49
CA SER A 84 17.21 -9.99 -18.78
C SER A 84 18.54 -10.70 -18.54
N PRO A 85 18.90 -11.70 -19.37
CA PRO A 85 20.19 -12.36 -19.25
C PRO A 85 21.32 -11.33 -19.35
N PRO A 86 22.44 -11.53 -18.63
CA PRO A 86 23.59 -10.64 -18.71
C PRO A 86 24.06 -10.53 -20.16
N ASP A 87 24.40 -9.32 -20.60
CA ASP A 87 24.92 -9.08 -21.94
C ASP A 87 26.11 -10.03 -22.22
N PRO A 88 26.17 -10.63 -23.42
CA PRO A 88 27.30 -11.49 -23.77
C PRO A 88 28.59 -10.66 -23.71
N SER A 89 29.61 -11.22 -23.04
CA SER A 89 30.91 -10.57 -22.94
C SER A 89 31.47 -10.25 -24.33
N PRO A 90 32.11 -9.08 -24.53
CA PRO A 90 32.68 -8.72 -25.81
C PRO A 90 33.73 -9.76 -26.25
N PRO A 91 33.86 -10.02 -27.56
CA PRO A 91 34.81 -10.99 -28.07
C PRO A 91 36.25 -10.60 -27.70
N PRO A 92 37.13 -11.59 -27.48
CA PRO A 92 38.54 -11.32 -27.18
C PRO A 92 39.20 -10.58 -28.36
N PRO A 93 40.18 -9.69 -28.09
CA PRO A 93 40.91 -8.99 -29.14
C PRO A 93 41.70 -9.99 -30.02
N PRO A 94 41.91 -9.67 -31.31
CA PRO A 94 42.65 -10.54 -32.22
C PRO A 94 44.10 -10.74 -31.75
N ALA A 95 44.58 -11.99 -31.79
CA ALA A 95 45.96 -12.33 -31.48
C ALA A 95 46.89 -11.78 -32.58
N HIS A 96 47.93 -11.07 -32.17
CA HIS A 96 49.03 -10.61 -33.03
C HIS A 96 50.09 -11.70 -33.19
#